data_AF-A0A1I0CJG7-F1
#
_entry.id   AF-A0A1I0CJG7-F1
#
_cell.length_a   1.000
_cell.length_b   1.000
_cell.length_c   1.000
_cell.angle_alpha   90.00
_cell.angle_beta   90.00
_cell.angle_gamma   90.00
#
_symmetry.space_group_name_H-M   'P 1'
#
loop_
_entity.id
_entity.type
_entity.pdbx_description
1 polymer ?
#
loop_
_entity_poly.entity_id
_entity_poly.type
_entity_poly.pdbx_seq_one_letter_code
_entity_poly.pdbx_strand_id
1 'polypeptide(L)'
;MSFIPYKIKDDGKMKQLKKKDFKLEKELQSLVEENLKELFGITFLATEYSTGQRHGGRMDTIGIDENNSPVILEYKRNKNQNIINQALFYLDWLVDHKSAFELLVRDTLNQKIEIDWSSPRVLCIAEEFNKYDTYAVDQMKRPIELIQYRIFEDDLFALDILTAAEESKGNNKSSTNKDYSVDYHLKNGSERIKRLFDELRDFTIELADDVVESPRKFYIAYRIIRNFLCIDIHKEHLLIYLRIEPAEVDLEHHMLRDVSEIGHFGTGDLEVRVESEDDIELAKDLVEKAYDNSGS
;
A
#
# COMPACT_ATOMS: atom_id res chain seq x y z
N MET A 1 -21.21 6.12 -7.10
CA MET A 1 -21.40 7.58 -6.96
C MET A 1 -20.92 8.27 -8.23
N SER A 2 -21.47 9.44 -8.59
CA SER A 2 -20.92 10.25 -9.69
C SER A 2 -19.92 11.24 -9.12
N PHE A 3 -18.63 11.03 -9.38
CA PHE A 3 -17.57 11.98 -9.00
C PHE A 3 -17.50 13.12 -10.05
N ILE A 4 -17.76 14.36 -9.62
CA ILE A 4 -17.81 15.55 -10.50
C ILE A 4 -16.84 16.61 -9.96
N PRO A 5 -15.60 16.68 -10.47
CA PRO A 5 -14.61 17.60 -9.92
C PRO A 5 -14.83 19.05 -10.37
N TYR A 6 -14.57 19.98 -9.45
CA TYR A 6 -14.57 21.41 -9.68
C TYR A 6 -13.25 22.02 -9.22
N LYS A 7 -12.70 22.94 -10.01
CA LYS A 7 -11.56 23.78 -9.61
C LYS A 7 -12.06 25.13 -9.09
N ILE A 8 -11.64 25.49 -7.89
CA ILE A 8 -11.85 26.84 -7.33
C ILE A 8 -10.78 27.77 -7.90
N LYS A 9 -11.20 28.92 -8.42
CA LYS A 9 -10.31 29.98 -8.90
C LYS A 9 -10.04 30.99 -7.78
N ASP A 10 -9.01 31.81 -7.95
CA ASP A 10 -8.63 32.86 -6.98
C ASP A 10 -9.77 33.85 -6.66
N ASP A 11 -10.73 34.02 -7.56
CA ASP A 11 -11.93 34.86 -7.36
C ASP A 11 -13.10 34.14 -6.67
N GLY A 12 -12.86 32.94 -6.14
CA GLY A 12 -13.86 32.09 -5.48
C GLY A 12 -14.85 31.42 -6.44
N LYS A 13 -14.77 31.65 -7.76
CA LYS A 13 -15.64 30.98 -8.72
C LYS A 13 -15.17 29.55 -8.98
N MET A 14 -16.14 28.67 -9.22
CA MET A 14 -15.88 27.26 -9.55
C MET A 14 -15.96 27.01 -11.06
N LYS A 15 -15.04 26.20 -11.58
CA LYS A 15 -15.09 25.64 -12.95
C LYS A 15 -15.15 24.13 -12.86
N GLN A 16 -16.21 23.52 -13.39
CA GLN A 16 -16.26 22.07 -13.54
C GLN A 16 -15.13 21.59 -14.47
N LEU A 17 -14.37 20.59 -14.05
CA LEU A 17 -13.35 19.97 -14.87
C LEU A 17 -14.00 18.89 -15.76
N LYS A 18 -13.72 18.93 -17.06
CA LYS A 18 -14.22 17.91 -17.99
C LYS A 18 -13.35 16.67 -17.89
N LYS A 19 -13.98 15.51 -18.04
CA LYS A 19 -13.27 14.23 -18.15
C LYS A 19 -12.39 14.20 -19.41
N LYS A 20 -11.18 13.64 -19.27
CA LYS A 20 -10.28 13.23 -20.35
C LYS A 20 -10.14 11.70 -20.31
N ASP A 21 -9.77 11.13 -21.45
CA ASP A 21 -9.47 9.71 -21.57
C ASP A 21 -8.09 9.53 -22.22
N PHE A 22 -7.40 8.46 -21.86
CA PHE A 22 -6.22 8.01 -22.61
C PHE A 22 -6.62 7.47 -23.97
N LYS A 23 -5.74 7.64 -24.96
CA LYS A 23 -5.94 7.05 -26.29
C LYS A 23 -5.61 5.56 -26.29
N LEU A 24 -4.59 5.17 -25.53
CA LEU A 24 -4.08 3.80 -25.47
C LEU A 24 -3.89 3.36 -24.01
N GLU A 25 -4.08 2.06 -23.74
CA GLU A 25 -3.80 1.45 -22.44
C GLU A 25 -2.34 1.66 -22.02
N LYS A 26 -1.41 1.67 -22.99
CA LYS A 26 0.01 1.93 -22.74
C LYS A 26 0.28 3.33 -22.20
N GLU A 27 -0.55 4.33 -22.50
CA GLU A 27 -0.38 5.69 -21.94
C GLU A 27 -0.67 5.71 -20.43
N LEU A 28 -1.72 5.01 -19.99
CA LEU A 28 -2.01 4.80 -18.57
C LEU A 28 -0.88 4.04 -17.88
N GLN A 29 -0.47 2.91 -18.46
CA GLN A 29 0.59 2.08 -17.91
C GLN A 29 1.88 2.87 -17.75
N SER A 30 2.33 3.59 -18.77
CA SER A 30 3.56 4.40 -18.68
C SER A 30 3.44 5.52 -17.64
N LEU A 31 2.30 6.22 -17.56
CA LEU A 31 2.09 7.23 -16.52
C LEU A 31 2.20 6.62 -15.12
N VAL A 32 1.57 5.47 -14.91
CA VAL A 32 1.61 4.80 -13.60
C VAL A 32 3.01 4.26 -13.30
N GLU A 33 3.67 3.58 -14.25
CA GLU A 33 5.04 3.06 -14.11
C GLU A 33 6.05 4.15 -13.69
N GLU A 34 5.95 5.34 -14.28
CA GLU A 34 6.80 6.49 -13.94
C GLU A 34 6.53 7.04 -12.52
N ASN A 35 5.37 6.76 -11.94
CA ASN A 35 4.92 7.32 -10.67
C ASN A 35 4.58 6.25 -9.61
N LEU A 36 4.98 4.99 -9.79
CA LEU A 36 4.63 3.87 -8.91
C LEU A 36 4.98 4.10 -7.44
N LYS A 37 6.16 4.69 -7.20
CA LYS A 37 6.61 4.98 -5.84
C LYS A 37 5.70 5.99 -5.16
N GLU A 38 5.28 7.03 -5.89
CA GLU A 38 4.39 8.05 -5.35
C GLU A 38 2.97 7.52 -5.19
N LEU A 39 2.40 6.92 -6.23
CA LEU A 39 1.01 6.47 -6.22
C LEU A 39 0.78 5.30 -5.25
N PHE A 40 1.70 4.35 -5.20
CA PHE A 40 1.47 3.05 -4.57
C PHE A 40 2.54 2.61 -3.56
N GLY A 41 3.61 3.38 -3.36
CA GLY A 41 4.77 2.93 -2.58
C GLY A 41 5.51 1.77 -3.25
N ILE A 42 5.37 1.61 -4.56
CA ILE A 42 5.94 0.45 -5.28
C ILE A 42 7.22 0.85 -5.98
N THR A 43 8.27 0.04 -5.77
CA THR A 43 9.48 0.09 -6.60
C THR A 43 9.26 -0.72 -7.87
N PHE A 44 9.39 -0.06 -9.02
CA PHE A 44 9.28 -0.68 -10.34
C PHE A 44 10.37 -1.74 -10.55
N LEU A 45 10.00 -2.91 -11.09
CA LEU A 45 10.96 -3.95 -11.46
C LEU A 45 10.98 -4.22 -12.96
N ALA A 46 9.82 -4.42 -13.58
CA ALA A 46 9.75 -4.62 -15.03
C ALA A 46 8.38 -4.24 -15.61
N THR A 47 8.41 -3.87 -16.90
CA THR A 47 7.24 -3.67 -17.75
C THR A 47 7.09 -4.89 -18.67
N GLU A 48 5.85 -5.27 -19.01
CA GLU A 48 5.53 -6.37 -19.92
C GLU A 48 6.25 -7.70 -19.55
N TYR A 49 6.26 -8.04 -18.27
CA TYR A 49 7.00 -9.18 -17.75
C TYR A 49 6.41 -10.51 -18.23
N SER A 50 7.22 -11.30 -18.94
CA SER A 50 6.79 -12.57 -19.55
C SER A 50 6.75 -13.69 -18.51
N THR A 51 5.62 -14.41 -18.48
CA THR A 51 5.45 -15.63 -17.64
C THR A 51 6.09 -16.89 -18.26
N GLY A 52 6.87 -16.70 -19.33
CA GLY A 52 7.55 -17.77 -20.06
C GLY A 52 6.65 -18.50 -21.06
N GLN A 53 7.28 -19.35 -21.89
CA GLN A 53 6.60 -20.03 -23.00
C GLN A 53 5.50 -21.01 -22.56
N ARG A 54 5.57 -21.55 -21.34
CA ARG A 54 4.63 -22.55 -20.83
C ARG A 54 3.31 -21.95 -20.35
N HIS A 55 3.36 -20.77 -19.75
CA HIS A 55 2.18 -20.04 -19.27
C HIS A 55 1.64 -19.08 -20.33
N GLY A 56 2.52 -18.52 -21.18
CA GLY A 56 2.15 -17.76 -22.38
C GLY A 56 1.49 -16.40 -22.10
N GLY A 57 1.44 -15.96 -20.84
CA GLY A 57 0.92 -14.67 -20.42
C GLY A 57 2.01 -13.62 -20.23
N ARG A 58 1.59 -12.37 -20.05
CA ARG A 58 2.47 -11.21 -19.89
C ARG A 58 1.83 -10.24 -18.92
N MET A 59 2.51 -10.00 -17.80
CA MET A 59 2.08 -9.06 -16.78
C MET A 59 2.40 -7.64 -17.26
N ASP A 60 1.46 -6.71 -17.14
CA ASP A 60 1.70 -5.35 -17.65
C ASP A 60 2.83 -4.67 -16.85
N THR A 61 2.78 -4.76 -15.53
CA THR A 61 3.85 -4.27 -14.65
C THR A 61 4.07 -5.21 -13.47
N ILE A 62 5.33 -5.36 -13.07
CA ILE A 62 5.71 -6.06 -11.84
C ILE A 62 6.63 -5.18 -10.99
N GLY A 63 6.41 -5.20 -9.68
CA GLY A 63 7.09 -4.35 -8.71
C GLY A 63 7.23 -5.02 -7.34
N ILE A 64 7.82 -4.29 -6.41
CA ILE A 64 7.95 -4.67 -5.00
C ILE A 64 7.54 -3.49 -4.12
N ASP A 65 6.69 -3.74 -3.12
CA ASP A 65 6.21 -2.68 -2.22
C ASP A 65 7.18 -2.41 -1.05
N GLU A 66 6.80 -1.45 -0.21
CA GLU A 66 7.58 -0.97 0.94
C GLU A 66 7.78 -2.06 2.02
N ASN A 67 6.96 -3.12 2.01
CA ASN A 67 7.09 -4.27 2.89
C ASN A 67 7.93 -5.39 2.26
N ASN A 68 8.59 -5.13 1.12
CA ASN A 68 9.27 -6.12 0.29
C ASN A 68 8.34 -7.23 -0.24
N SER A 69 7.04 -6.95 -0.36
CA SER A 69 6.08 -7.89 -0.92
C SER A 69 5.97 -7.74 -2.44
N PRO A 70 5.88 -8.86 -3.19
CA PRO A 70 5.66 -8.80 -4.64
C PRO A 70 4.33 -8.14 -5.01
N VAL A 71 4.35 -7.25 -6.01
CA VAL A 71 3.14 -6.63 -6.56
C VAL A 71 3.08 -6.76 -8.07
N ILE A 72 1.92 -7.19 -8.59
CA ILE A 72 1.59 -7.16 -10.01
C ILE A 72 0.61 -6.02 -10.25
N LEU A 73 0.72 -5.30 -11.36
CA LEU A 73 -0.28 -4.33 -11.79
C LEU A 73 -0.76 -4.70 -13.18
N GLU A 74 -2.07 -4.67 -13.36
CA GLU A 74 -2.76 -4.93 -14.62
C GLU A 74 -3.65 -3.72 -14.95
N TYR A 75 -3.65 -3.30 -16.21
CA TYR A 75 -4.35 -2.08 -16.62
C TYR A 75 -5.48 -2.38 -17.59
N LYS A 76 -6.60 -1.65 -17.45
CA LYS A 76 -7.68 -1.66 -18.45
C LYS A 76 -8.27 -0.30 -18.71
N ARG A 77 -8.41 0.03 -20.00
CA ARG A 77 -9.19 1.22 -20.40
C ARG A 77 -10.71 0.98 -20.39
N ASN A 78 -11.19 -0.24 -20.67
CA ASN A 78 -12.61 -0.50 -20.91
C ASN A 78 -13.24 -1.51 -19.93
N LYS A 79 -14.54 -1.35 -19.64
CA LYS A 79 -15.36 -2.11 -18.67
C LYS A 79 -15.54 -3.62 -18.89
N ASN A 80 -15.13 -4.16 -20.04
CA ASN A 80 -15.59 -5.47 -20.53
C ASN A 80 -14.46 -6.51 -20.65
N GLN A 81 -13.38 -6.38 -19.88
CA GLN A 81 -12.24 -7.28 -20.00
C GLN A 81 -11.94 -8.06 -18.73
N ASN A 82 -11.38 -9.24 -18.94
CA ASN A 82 -11.20 -10.30 -17.97
C ASN A 82 -10.01 -10.07 -17.02
N ILE A 83 -9.84 -8.83 -16.56
CA ILE A 83 -8.68 -8.38 -15.78
C ILE A 83 -8.53 -9.18 -14.48
N ILE A 84 -9.64 -9.54 -13.84
CA ILE A 84 -9.65 -10.35 -12.62
C ILE A 84 -9.10 -11.75 -12.89
N ASN A 85 -9.45 -12.39 -14.00
CA ASN A 85 -8.91 -13.71 -14.32
C ASN A 85 -7.43 -13.64 -14.74
N GLN A 86 -6.99 -12.55 -15.37
CA GLN A 86 -5.55 -12.31 -15.60
C GLN A 86 -4.81 -12.14 -14.28
N ALA A 87 -5.35 -11.32 -13.37
CA ALA A 87 -4.81 -11.11 -12.04
C ALA A 87 -4.67 -12.42 -11.25
N LEU A 88 -5.71 -13.26 -11.24
CA LEU A 88 -5.66 -14.59 -10.60
C LEU A 88 -4.58 -15.48 -11.21
N PHE A 89 -4.53 -15.55 -12.54
CA PHE A 89 -3.56 -16.37 -13.26
C PHE A 89 -2.12 -15.92 -12.96
N TYR A 90 -1.87 -14.61 -12.91
CA TYR A 90 -0.55 -14.05 -12.63
C TYR A 90 -0.16 -14.17 -11.17
N LEU A 91 -1.12 -14.04 -10.25
CA LEU A 91 -0.87 -14.29 -8.83
C LEU A 91 -0.44 -15.75 -8.58
N ASP A 92 -1.14 -16.71 -9.17
CA ASP A 92 -0.77 -18.13 -9.08
C ASP A 92 0.63 -18.37 -9.66
N TRP A 93 0.94 -17.78 -10.83
CA TRP A 93 2.27 -17.86 -11.42
C TRP A 93 3.35 -17.31 -10.48
N LEU A 94 3.11 -16.16 -9.85
CA LEU A 94 4.07 -15.51 -8.96
C LEU A 94 4.40 -16.37 -7.74
N VAL A 95 3.38 -17.01 -7.16
CA VAL A 95 3.54 -17.93 -6.02
C VAL A 95 4.31 -19.18 -6.41
N ASP A 96 4.09 -19.71 -7.62
CA ASP A 96 4.78 -20.91 -8.13
C ASP A 96 6.22 -20.62 -8.57
N HIS A 97 6.55 -19.36 -8.91
CA HIS A 97 7.82 -18.97 -9.52
C HIS A 97 8.63 -17.98 -8.66
N LYS A 98 8.66 -18.19 -7.34
CA LYS A 98 9.34 -17.30 -6.37
C LYS A 98 10.77 -16.95 -6.73
N SER A 99 11.56 -17.95 -7.14
CA SER A 99 12.97 -17.75 -7.51
C SER A 99 13.15 -16.86 -8.74
N ALA A 100 12.18 -16.82 -9.65
CA ALA A 100 12.22 -15.92 -10.81
C ALA A 100 12.00 -14.46 -10.39
N PHE A 101 11.11 -14.21 -9.42
CA PHE A 101 10.91 -12.89 -8.84
C PHE A 101 12.12 -12.44 -8.00
N GLU A 102 12.65 -13.31 -7.15
CA GLU A 102 13.87 -13.02 -6.38
C GLU A 102 15.06 -12.67 -7.27
N LEU A 103 15.19 -13.38 -8.40
CA LEU A 103 16.18 -13.07 -9.42
C LEU A 103 15.94 -11.69 -10.05
N LEU A 104 14.68 -11.38 -10.43
CA LEU A 104 14.31 -10.08 -10.98
C LEU A 104 14.62 -8.93 -10.02
N VAL A 105 14.29 -9.08 -8.73
CA VAL A 105 14.59 -8.07 -7.69
C VAL A 105 16.09 -7.84 -7.59
N ARG A 106 16.86 -8.92 -7.48
CA ARG A 106 18.33 -8.84 -7.35
C ARG A 106 18.97 -8.15 -8.56
N ASP A 107 18.54 -8.54 -9.76
CA ASP A 107 19.13 -8.04 -11.01
C ASP A 107 18.71 -6.58 -11.29
N THR A 108 17.55 -6.14 -10.79
CA THR A 108 17.06 -4.76 -10.97
C THR A 108 17.58 -3.80 -9.90
N LEU A 109 17.52 -4.20 -8.63
CA LEU A 109 17.87 -3.32 -7.49
C LEU A 109 19.35 -3.43 -7.08
N ASN A 110 20.10 -4.39 -7.62
CA ASN A 110 21.50 -4.66 -7.26
C ASN A 110 21.73 -4.86 -5.76
N GLN A 111 20.71 -5.33 -5.04
CA GLN A 111 20.72 -5.55 -3.60
C GLN A 111 20.12 -6.91 -3.28
N LYS A 112 20.58 -7.50 -2.17
CA LYS A 112 19.99 -8.72 -1.63
C LYS A 112 18.91 -8.34 -0.62
N ILE A 113 17.66 -8.41 -1.06
CA ILE A 113 16.47 -8.12 -0.25
C ILE A 113 15.80 -9.47 0.11
N GLU A 114 15.39 -9.63 1.37
CA GLU A 114 14.55 -10.75 1.80
C GLU A 114 13.11 -10.45 1.34
N ILE A 115 12.59 -11.24 0.40
CA ILE A 115 11.25 -11.03 -0.17
C ILE A 115 10.18 -11.53 0.82
N ASP A 116 9.19 -10.69 1.09
CA ASP A 116 8.03 -11.06 1.89
C ASP A 116 6.96 -11.72 1.02
N TRP A 117 6.93 -13.05 1.07
CA TRP A 117 5.95 -13.87 0.36
C TRP A 117 4.63 -14.06 1.10
N SER A 118 4.44 -13.43 2.26
CA SER A 118 3.20 -13.58 3.05
C SER A 118 2.03 -12.80 2.46
N SER A 119 2.30 -11.67 1.80
CA SER A 119 1.26 -10.79 1.24
C SER A 119 1.54 -10.31 -0.20
N PRO A 120 1.76 -11.21 -1.19
CA PRO A 120 1.78 -10.80 -2.59
C PRO A 120 0.41 -10.27 -3.00
N ARG A 121 0.35 -9.21 -3.82
CA ARG A 121 -0.92 -8.61 -4.25
C ARG A 121 -0.96 -8.24 -5.73
N VAL A 122 -2.16 -8.09 -6.26
CA VAL A 122 -2.40 -7.64 -7.64
C VAL A 122 -3.27 -6.39 -7.64
N LEU A 123 -2.80 -5.31 -8.24
CA LEU A 123 -3.56 -4.08 -8.44
C LEU A 123 -4.18 -4.10 -9.84
N CYS A 124 -5.51 -4.22 -9.90
CA CYS A 124 -6.27 -4.07 -11.12
C CYS A 124 -6.64 -2.60 -11.29
N ILE A 125 -6.02 -1.89 -12.23
CA ILE A 125 -6.25 -0.44 -12.45
C ILE A 125 -7.10 -0.25 -13.70
N ALA A 126 -8.33 0.24 -13.55
CA ALA A 126 -9.23 0.41 -14.70
C ALA A 126 -10.08 1.68 -14.66
N GLU A 127 -10.60 2.09 -15.82
CA GLU A 127 -11.44 3.30 -15.90
C GLU A 127 -12.78 3.10 -15.20
N GLU A 128 -13.30 1.86 -15.19
CA GLU A 128 -14.51 1.46 -14.50
C GLU A 128 -14.60 -0.05 -14.35
N PHE A 129 -15.13 -0.48 -13.20
CA PHE A 129 -15.49 -1.87 -12.90
C PHE A 129 -17.01 -2.02 -12.86
N ASN A 130 -17.50 -3.17 -13.30
CA ASN A 130 -18.91 -3.50 -13.14
C ASN A 130 -19.17 -4.11 -11.74
N LYS A 131 -20.43 -4.13 -11.31
CA LYS A 131 -20.81 -4.67 -9.99
C LYS A 131 -20.48 -6.16 -9.77
N TYR A 132 -20.29 -6.93 -10.85
CA TYR A 132 -19.91 -8.33 -10.76
C TYR A 132 -18.40 -8.49 -10.53
N ASP A 133 -17.59 -7.55 -11.03
CA ASP A 133 -16.14 -7.52 -10.80
C ASP A 133 -15.86 -7.31 -9.30
N THR A 134 -16.47 -6.28 -8.70
CA THR A 134 -16.33 -5.99 -7.26
C THR A 134 -16.84 -7.16 -6.42
N TYR A 135 -18.04 -7.67 -6.73
CA TYR A 135 -18.60 -8.83 -6.05
C TYR A 135 -17.70 -10.06 -6.15
N ALA A 136 -17.10 -10.33 -7.32
CA ALA A 136 -16.23 -11.48 -7.51
C ALA A 136 -14.98 -11.39 -6.62
N VAL A 137 -14.32 -10.23 -6.57
CA VAL A 137 -13.13 -10.02 -5.72
C VAL A 137 -13.48 -10.18 -4.24
N ASP A 138 -14.57 -9.58 -3.78
CA ASP A 138 -15.04 -9.71 -2.39
C ASP A 138 -15.30 -11.18 -1.99
N GLN A 139 -15.82 -12.01 -2.91
CA GLN A 139 -16.07 -13.42 -2.64
C GLN A 139 -14.80 -14.29 -2.70
N MET A 140 -13.84 -13.94 -3.54
CA MET A 140 -12.64 -14.75 -3.77
C MET A 140 -11.68 -14.77 -2.57
N LYS A 141 -11.68 -13.72 -1.74
CA LYS A 141 -10.74 -13.54 -0.62
C LYS A 141 -9.28 -13.72 -1.06
N ARG A 142 -8.98 -13.20 -2.25
CA ARG A 142 -7.64 -13.17 -2.84
C ARG A 142 -7.11 -11.74 -2.71
N PRO A 143 -5.78 -11.55 -2.63
CA PRO A 143 -5.16 -10.23 -2.50
C PRO A 143 -5.18 -9.50 -3.85
N ILE A 144 -6.37 -9.19 -4.35
CA ILE A 144 -6.62 -8.43 -5.57
C ILE A 144 -7.30 -7.14 -5.15
N GLU A 145 -6.72 -6.01 -5.51
CA GLU A 145 -7.28 -4.68 -5.25
C GLU A 145 -7.82 -4.10 -6.56
N LEU A 146 -9.05 -3.60 -6.55
CA LEU A 146 -9.66 -2.93 -7.71
C LEU A 146 -9.54 -1.43 -7.55
N ILE A 147 -8.84 -0.76 -8.46
CA ILE A 147 -8.56 0.67 -8.39
C ILE A 147 -9.12 1.34 -9.64
N GLN A 148 -10.15 2.16 -9.45
CA GLN A 148 -10.74 2.95 -10.51
C GLN A 148 -9.92 4.23 -10.71
N TYR A 149 -9.46 4.51 -11.94
CA TYR A 149 -8.83 5.80 -12.26
C TYR A 149 -9.77 6.73 -13.01
N ARG A 150 -9.55 8.05 -12.86
CA ARG A 150 -10.23 9.10 -13.62
C ARG A 150 -9.24 10.20 -13.99
N ILE A 151 -9.38 10.75 -15.19
CA ILE A 151 -8.57 11.87 -15.65
C ILE A 151 -9.47 13.02 -16.04
N PHE A 152 -9.04 14.23 -15.71
CA PHE A 152 -9.77 15.45 -16.03
C PHE A 152 -8.88 16.47 -16.74
N GLU A 153 -9.49 17.57 -17.21
CA GLU A 153 -8.77 18.79 -17.55
C GLU A 153 -7.87 19.26 -16.39
N ASP A 154 -6.90 20.12 -16.71
CA ASP A 154 -5.89 20.62 -15.77
C ASP A 154 -5.00 19.51 -15.17
N ASP A 155 -4.86 18.39 -15.88
CA ASP A 155 -3.96 17.27 -15.60
C ASP A 155 -4.17 16.62 -14.22
N LEU A 156 -5.43 16.67 -13.76
CA LEU A 156 -5.89 15.98 -12.57
C LEU A 156 -6.07 14.49 -12.85
N PHE A 157 -5.32 13.65 -12.15
CA PHE A 157 -5.43 12.20 -12.11
C PHE A 157 -5.95 11.78 -10.74
N ALA A 158 -7.07 11.07 -10.70
CA ALA A 158 -7.71 10.60 -9.46
C ALA A 158 -7.79 9.08 -9.45
N LEU A 159 -7.58 8.50 -8.26
CA LEU A 159 -7.72 7.08 -7.99
C LEU A 159 -8.82 6.88 -6.94
N ASP A 160 -9.57 5.79 -7.08
CA ASP A 160 -10.66 5.40 -6.19
C ASP A 160 -10.56 3.89 -5.96
N ILE A 161 -10.34 3.47 -4.71
CA ILE A 161 -10.18 2.05 -4.36
C ILE A 161 -11.57 1.47 -4.13
N LEU A 162 -11.95 0.49 -4.95
CA LEU A 162 -13.30 -0.09 -4.91
C LEU A 162 -13.42 -1.32 -4.02
N THR A 163 -12.30 -1.94 -3.69
CA THR A 163 -12.24 -3.11 -2.80
C THR A 163 -11.88 -2.67 -1.39
N ALA A 164 -12.57 -3.20 -0.40
CA ALA A 164 -12.16 -3.02 0.98
C ALA A 164 -10.78 -3.64 1.21
N ALA A 165 -10.05 -3.00 2.11
CA ALA A 165 -8.77 -3.36 2.69
C ALA A 165 -8.77 -4.72 3.39
N GLU A 166 -9.08 -5.83 2.70
CA GLU A 166 -8.92 -7.17 3.25
C GLU A 166 -7.60 -7.76 2.77
N GLU A 167 -6.52 -7.48 3.50
CA GLU A 167 -5.45 -8.46 3.57
C GLU A 167 -6.03 -9.69 4.22
N SER A 168 -6.15 -10.73 3.40
CA SER A 168 -6.85 -11.95 3.72
C SER A 168 -6.62 -12.39 5.17
N LYS A 169 -7.68 -12.38 5.99
CA LYS A 169 -7.89 -13.35 7.07
C LYS A 169 -8.05 -14.78 6.49
N GLY A 170 -7.32 -15.07 5.42
CA GLY A 170 -7.30 -16.31 4.69
C GLY A 170 -6.25 -17.20 5.31
N ASN A 171 -6.70 -18.29 5.89
CA ASN A 171 -5.93 -19.41 6.40
C ASN A 171 -5.07 -20.10 5.32
N ASN A 172 -4.23 -19.39 4.59
CA ASN A 172 -3.12 -20.01 3.86
C ASN A 172 -2.00 -20.27 4.86
N LYS A 173 -2.22 -21.30 5.69
CA LYS A 173 -1.17 -22.01 6.42
C LYS A 173 -0.25 -22.70 5.41
N SER A 174 0.56 -21.91 4.72
CA SER A 174 1.86 -22.36 4.26
C SER A 174 2.63 -22.76 5.53
N SER A 175 2.90 -24.05 5.68
CA SER A 175 3.47 -24.70 6.87
C SER A 175 4.90 -24.27 7.22
N THR A 176 5.41 -23.19 6.62
CA THR A 176 6.76 -22.68 6.80
C THR A 176 6.85 -21.21 7.21
N ASN A 177 5.76 -20.44 7.19
CA ASN A 177 5.77 -19.05 7.66
C ASN A 177 5.35 -18.97 9.14
N LYS A 178 6.22 -18.36 9.97
CA LYS A 178 5.85 -17.96 11.33
C LYS A 178 4.68 -16.99 11.24
N ASP A 179 3.66 -17.23 12.05
CA ASP A 179 2.51 -16.34 12.20
C ASP A 179 2.95 -15.13 13.03
N TYR A 180 3.16 -13.98 12.37
CA TYR A 180 3.54 -12.71 12.99
C TYR A 180 2.32 -11.88 13.37
N SER A 181 1.25 -12.53 13.86
CA SER A 181 0.02 -11.85 14.26
C SER A 181 0.25 -10.67 15.23
N VAL A 182 -0.75 -9.80 15.40
CA VAL A 182 -0.68 -8.74 16.42
C VAL A 182 -0.38 -9.32 17.81
N ASP A 183 -0.99 -10.46 18.16
CA ASP A 183 -0.69 -11.18 19.41
C ASP A 183 0.76 -11.69 19.50
N TYR A 184 1.43 -11.95 18.38
CA TYR A 184 2.85 -12.27 18.36
C TYR A 184 3.68 -11.07 18.81
N HIS A 185 3.41 -9.88 18.25
CA HIS A 185 4.12 -8.65 18.58
C HIS A 185 3.84 -8.16 20.00
N LEU A 186 2.59 -8.24 20.46
CA LEU A 186 2.19 -7.84 21.81
C LEU A 186 2.93 -8.61 22.92
N LYS A 187 3.45 -9.81 22.65
CA LYS A 187 4.26 -10.56 23.63
C LYS A 187 5.55 -9.83 24.02
N ASN A 188 6.05 -8.93 23.18
CA ASN A 188 7.26 -8.15 23.46
C ASN A 188 7.00 -7.01 24.44
N GLY A 189 5.79 -6.46 24.47
CA GLY A 189 5.41 -5.28 25.26
C GLY A 189 5.05 -5.61 26.71
N SER A 190 5.34 -4.67 27.62
CA SER A 190 4.74 -4.66 28.96
C SER A 190 3.25 -4.36 28.90
N GLU A 191 2.48 -4.66 29.96
CA GLU A 191 1.04 -4.35 30.01
C GLU A 191 0.73 -2.88 29.74
N ARG A 192 1.63 -1.97 30.14
CA ARG A 192 1.51 -0.54 29.82
C ARG A 192 1.62 -0.29 28.32
N ILE A 193 2.63 -0.86 27.66
CA ILE A 193 2.85 -0.69 26.23
C ILE A 193 1.76 -1.33 25.39
N LYS A 194 1.22 -2.48 25.81
CA LYS A 194 0.07 -3.09 25.14
C LYS A 194 -1.14 -2.15 25.13
N ARG A 195 -1.42 -1.46 26.25
CA ARG A 195 -2.51 -0.47 26.30
C ARG A 195 -2.28 0.73 25.37
N LEU A 196 -1.06 1.27 25.34
CA LEU A 196 -0.71 2.36 24.41
C LEU A 196 -0.86 1.90 22.96
N PHE A 197 -0.45 0.67 22.65
CA PHE A 197 -0.62 0.10 21.32
C PHE A 197 -2.10 -0.04 20.96
N ASP A 198 -2.91 -0.65 21.83
CA ASP A 198 -4.34 -0.86 21.57
C ASP A 198 -5.05 0.48 21.33
N GLU A 199 -4.72 1.50 22.12
CA GLU A 199 -5.25 2.86 21.96
C GLU A 199 -4.87 3.51 20.62
N LEU A 200 -3.59 3.44 20.23
CA LEU A 200 -3.13 3.98 18.94
C LEU A 200 -3.71 3.20 17.76
N ARG A 201 -3.81 1.87 17.89
CA ARG A 201 -4.38 0.99 16.88
C ARG A 201 -5.85 1.29 16.65
N ASP A 202 -6.64 1.40 17.72
CA ASP A 202 -8.07 1.70 17.63
C ASP A 202 -8.26 3.06 16.94
N PHE A 203 -7.51 4.09 17.37
CA PHE A 203 -7.51 5.39 16.69
C PHE A 203 -7.15 5.28 15.20
N THR A 204 -6.08 4.56 14.87
CA THR A 204 -5.60 4.41 13.48
C THR A 204 -6.61 3.72 12.58
N ILE A 205 -7.26 2.65 13.08
CA ILE A 205 -8.29 1.91 12.33
C ILE A 205 -9.57 2.75 12.18
N GLU A 206 -9.87 3.63 13.13
CA GLU A 206 -11.03 4.52 13.09
C GLU A 206 -10.85 5.73 12.15
N LEU A 207 -9.63 6.00 11.66
CA LEU A 207 -9.39 7.10 10.70
C LEU A 207 -10.22 6.93 9.42
N ALA A 208 -10.28 5.72 8.87
CA ALA A 208 -11.10 5.40 7.70
C ALA A 208 -11.33 3.89 7.54
N ASP A 209 -12.45 3.55 6.89
CA ASP A 209 -12.87 2.17 6.62
C ASP A 209 -11.90 1.39 5.69
N ASP A 210 -11.00 2.08 4.99
CA ASP A 210 -10.06 1.53 4.01
C ASP A 210 -8.62 1.39 4.55
N VAL A 211 -8.40 1.60 5.84
CA VAL A 211 -7.12 1.29 6.49
C VAL A 211 -6.92 -0.23 6.62
N VAL A 212 -5.81 -0.72 6.06
CA VAL A 212 -5.35 -2.12 6.16
C VAL A 212 -4.32 -2.24 7.28
N GLU A 213 -4.56 -3.14 8.23
CA GLU A 213 -3.55 -3.57 9.20
C GLU A 213 -2.84 -4.85 8.72
N SER A 214 -1.51 -4.79 8.66
CA SER A 214 -0.67 -5.86 8.11
C SER A 214 0.50 -6.20 9.04
N PRO A 215 0.37 -7.22 9.91
CA PRO A 215 1.47 -7.67 10.76
C PRO A 215 2.61 -8.31 9.94
N ARG A 216 3.82 -7.74 10.06
CA ARG A 216 5.05 -8.20 9.40
C ARG A 216 6.01 -8.83 10.40
N LYS A 217 7.15 -9.33 9.90
CA LYS A 217 8.17 -10.02 10.72
C LYS A 217 8.68 -9.20 11.91
N PHE A 218 8.83 -7.89 11.75
CA PHE A 218 9.43 -6.99 12.74
C PHE A 218 8.50 -5.88 13.24
N TYR A 219 7.44 -5.55 12.52
CA TYR A 219 6.55 -4.45 12.82
C TYR A 219 5.13 -4.77 12.33
N ILE A 220 4.17 -3.93 12.68
CA ILE A 220 2.80 -3.94 12.13
C ILE A 220 2.66 -2.71 11.23
N ALA A 221 2.36 -2.91 9.95
CA ALA A 221 2.13 -1.83 8.99
C ALA A 221 0.66 -1.45 8.91
N TYR A 222 0.39 -0.17 8.73
CA TYR A 222 -0.91 0.39 8.41
C TYR A 222 -0.81 1.15 7.09
N ARG A 223 -1.72 0.83 6.16
CA ARG A 223 -1.74 1.41 4.81
C ARG A 223 -3.16 1.69 4.36
N ILE A 224 -3.31 2.64 3.44
CA ILE A 224 -4.47 2.69 2.55
C ILE A 224 -4.03 2.00 1.25
N ILE A 225 -3.36 2.75 0.38
CA ILE A 225 -2.66 2.25 -0.80
C ILE A 225 -1.22 1.85 -0.46
N ARG A 226 -0.51 2.78 0.20
CA ARG A 226 0.88 2.70 0.65
C ARG A 226 0.96 2.84 2.17
N ASN A 227 2.07 2.42 2.77
CA ASN A 227 2.23 2.49 4.22
C ASN A 227 2.28 3.96 4.66
N PHE A 228 1.52 4.30 5.71
CA PHE A 228 1.62 5.61 6.36
C PHE A 228 2.14 5.52 7.79
N LEU A 229 1.96 4.36 8.42
CA LEU A 229 2.41 4.06 9.78
C LEU A 229 2.97 2.65 9.86
N CYS A 230 4.12 2.48 10.52
CA CYS A 230 4.63 1.19 10.98
C CYS A 230 4.85 1.23 12.49
N ILE A 231 4.47 0.19 13.22
CA ILE A 231 4.64 0.09 14.67
C ILE A 231 5.52 -1.13 15.02
N ASP A 232 6.69 -0.88 15.61
CA ASP A 232 7.50 -1.89 16.31
C ASP A 232 7.19 -1.86 17.81
N ILE A 233 6.90 -3.02 18.41
CA ILE A 233 6.53 -3.13 19.83
C ILE A 233 7.73 -3.61 20.64
N HIS A 234 8.27 -2.71 21.46
CA HIS A 234 9.30 -3.05 22.44
C HIS A 234 8.73 -3.15 23.86
N LYS A 235 9.55 -3.64 24.79
CA LYS A 235 9.14 -3.90 26.17
C LYS A 235 8.64 -2.65 26.90
N GLU A 236 9.31 -1.53 26.71
CA GLU A 236 9.10 -0.29 27.49
C GLU A 236 8.65 0.91 26.65
N HIS A 237 8.51 0.76 25.33
CA HIS A 237 8.12 1.82 24.40
C HIS A 237 7.56 1.26 23.09
N LEU A 238 6.84 2.09 22.34
CA LEU A 238 6.54 1.85 20.93
C LEU A 238 7.54 2.58 20.02
N LEU A 239 7.94 1.81 19.02
CA LEU A 239 8.69 2.02 17.82
C LEU A 239 7.96 2.57 16.58
N ILE A 240 7.40 3.79 16.53
CA ILE A 240 6.55 4.13 15.37
C ILE A 240 7.31 4.88 14.28
N TYR A 241 7.04 4.55 13.03
CA TYR A 241 7.60 5.19 11.85
C TYR A 241 6.46 5.75 11.01
N LEU A 242 6.58 7.02 10.63
CA LEU A 242 5.54 7.77 9.95
C LEU A 242 6.04 8.26 8.60
N ARG A 243 5.17 8.19 7.58
CA ARG A 243 5.42 8.81 6.27
C ARG A 243 5.23 10.33 6.34
N ILE A 244 6.12 10.97 7.07
CA ILE A 244 6.21 12.43 7.22
C ILE A 244 7.64 12.83 6.91
N GLU A 245 7.81 13.84 6.07
CA GLU A 245 9.11 14.44 5.84
C GLU A 245 9.58 15.12 7.14
N PRO A 246 10.76 14.77 7.69
CA PRO A 246 11.23 15.31 8.97
C PRO A 246 11.32 16.84 9.00
N ALA A 247 11.48 17.49 7.84
CA ALA A 247 11.49 18.94 7.68
C ALA A 247 10.13 19.62 7.97
N GLU A 248 9.03 18.87 8.03
CA GLU A 248 7.69 19.41 8.29
C GLU A 248 7.29 19.38 9.77
N VAL A 249 8.17 18.90 10.66
CA VAL A 249 7.90 18.77 12.10
C VAL A 249 9.03 19.38 12.91
N ASP A 250 8.75 19.73 14.16
CA ASP A 250 9.75 20.25 15.09
C ASP A 250 10.53 19.12 15.75
N LEU A 251 11.70 18.79 15.16
CA LEU A 251 12.60 17.76 15.67
C LEU A 251 13.25 18.10 17.03
N GLU A 252 13.04 19.29 17.60
CA GLU A 252 13.47 19.57 18.98
C GLU A 252 12.68 18.76 20.02
N HIS A 253 11.53 18.19 19.63
CA HIS A 253 10.75 17.32 20.50
C HIS A 253 11.47 15.99 20.75
N HIS A 254 11.68 15.65 22.03
CA HIS A 254 12.48 14.48 22.46
C HIS A 254 12.00 13.11 21.95
N MET A 255 10.75 13.00 21.51
CA MET A 255 10.18 11.77 20.94
C MET A 255 10.53 11.57 19.47
N LEU A 256 10.95 12.63 18.77
CA LEU A 256 11.07 12.63 17.31
C LEU A 256 12.51 12.43 16.88
N ARG A 257 12.69 11.72 15.78
CA ARG A 257 13.99 11.52 15.16
C ARG A 257 13.87 11.37 13.65
N ASP A 258 14.73 12.08 12.94
CA ASP A 258 14.95 11.87 11.51
C ASP A 258 15.74 10.56 11.30
N VAL A 259 15.12 9.64 10.57
CA VAL A 259 15.71 8.35 10.17
C VAL A 259 15.80 8.18 8.65
N SER A 260 15.65 9.26 7.87
CA SER A 260 15.76 9.24 6.39
C SER A 260 17.07 8.62 5.88
N GLU A 261 18.17 8.86 6.61
CA GLU A 261 19.51 8.35 6.30
C GLU A 261 19.93 7.19 7.23
N ILE A 262 19.02 6.69 8.05
CA ILE A 262 19.26 5.65 9.05
C ILE A 262 18.43 4.43 8.68
N GLY A 263 19.09 3.35 8.30
CA GLY A 263 18.39 2.09 8.00
C GLY A 263 17.55 1.63 9.20
N HIS A 264 16.25 1.46 8.96
CA HIS A 264 15.26 1.05 9.97
C HIS A 264 14.29 0.02 9.37
N PHE A 265 13.46 -0.59 10.23
CA PHE A 265 12.41 -1.51 9.79
C PHE A 265 11.09 -0.75 9.63
N GLY A 266 10.41 -0.94 8.51
CA GLY A 266 9.15 -0.25 8.22
C GLY A 266 9.30 0.77 7.10
N THR A 267 8.39 1.74 7.09
CA THR A 267 8.31 2.81 6.09
C THR A 267 8.17 4.14 6.79
N GLY A 268 8.76 5.18 6.20
CA GLY A 268 8.64 6.55 6.67
C GLY A 268 9.95 7.05 7.26
N ASP A 269 10.18 8.35 7.18
CA ASP A 269 11.45 8.97 7.53
C ASP A 269 11.45 9.60 8.93
N LEU A 270 10.27 9.66 9.57
CA LEU A 270 10.09 10.16 10.92
C LEU A 270 9.86 9.01 11.91
N GLU A 271 10.81 8.82 12.81
CA GLU A 271 10.69 7.92 13.96
C GLU A 271 10.06 8.69 15.14
N VAL A 272 9.06 8.09 15.78
CA VAL A 272 8.43 8.61 17.01
C VAL A 272 8.48 7.54 18.09
N ARG A 273 9.08 7.90 19.22
CA ARG A 273 9.25 7.04 20.38
C ARG A 273 8.16 7.32 21.41
N VAL A 274 7.26 6.37 21.64
CA VAL A 274 6.12 6.53 22.55
C VAL A 274 6.34 5.72 23.82
N GLU A 275 6.45 6.40 24.96
CA GLU A 275 6.71 5.80 26.28
C GLU A 275 5.64 6.14 27.31
N SER A 276 4.68 7.02 27.03
CA SER A 276 3.70 7.51 28.02
C SER A 276 2.31 7.76 27.42
N GLU A 277 1.34 8.08 28.28
CA GLU A 277 0.00 8.52 27.83
C GLU A 277 0.06 9.93 27.21
N ASP A 278 0.92 10.83 27.70
CA ASP A 278 1.08 12.15 27.07
C ASP A 278 1.68 12.03 25.66
N ASP A 279 2.57 11.05 25.48
CA ASP A 279 3.21 10.74 24.20
C ASP A 279 2.18 10.21 23.17
N ILE A 280 1.14 9.50 23.62
CA ILE A 280 0.16 8.89 22.71
C ILE A 280 -0.67 9.93 21.99
N GLU A 281 -1.05 11.02 22.68
CA GLU A 281 -1.85 12.09 22.11
C GLU A 281 -1.07 12.81 21.00
N LEU A 282 0.20 13.13 21.25
CA LEU A 282 1.06 13.69 20.21
C LEU A 282 1.28 12.72 19.04
N ALA A 283 1.39 11.42 19.32
CA ALA A 283 1.53 10.41 18.28
C ALA A 283 0.28 10.31 17.40
N LYS A 284 -0.93 10.44 17.97
CA LYS A 284 -2.20 10.45 17.21
C LYS A 284 -2.26 11.61 16.22
N ASP A 285 -1.90 12.82 16.64
CA ASP A 285 -1.85 14.01 15.76
C ASP A 285 -0.89 13.79 14.57
N LEU A 286 0.27 13.16 14.84
CA LEU A 286 1.24 12.84 13.78
C LEU A 286 0.75 11.68 12.89
N VAL A 287 0.05 10.70 13.43
CA VAL A 287 -0.55 9.61 12.64
C VAL A 287 -1.62 10.16 11.70
N GLU A 288 -2.48 11.07 12.17
CA GLU A 288 -3.48 11.74 11.32
C GLU A 288 -2.79 12.53 10.18
N LYS A 289 -1.73 13.27 10.49
CA LYS A 289 -0.94 13.96 9.46
C LYS A 289 -0.30 12.99 8.44
N ALA A 290 0.23 11.85 8.91
CA ALA A 290 0.82 10.84 8.03
C ALA A 290 -0.24 10.16 7.13
N TYR A 291 -1.42 9.92 7.67
CA TYR A 291 -2.58 9.45 6.94
C TYR A 291 -2.96 10.44 5.83
N ASP A 292 -3.08 11.73 6.16
CA ASP A 292 -3.45 12.78 5.20
C ASP A 292 -2.47 12.85 4.01
N ASN A 293 -1.16 12.75 4.31
CA ASN A 293 -0.09 12.74 3.30
C ASN A 293 -0.06 11.47 2.43
N SER A 294 -0.81 10.43 2.79
CA SER A 294 -0.73 9.09 2.18
C SER A 294 -1.92 8.72 1.31
N GLY A 295 -2.87 9.64 1.11
CA GLY A 295 -3.92 9.50 0.09
C GLY A 295 -5.35 9.81 0.55
N SER A 296 -5.53 10.62 1.60
CA SER A 296 -6.86 11.16 1.98
C SER A 296 -7.35 12.27 1.04
#